data_AF-A0A383ASQ3-F1
#
_entry.id   AF-A0A383ASQ3-F1
#
_cell.length_a   1.000
_cell.length_b   1.000
_cell.length_c   1.000
_cell.angle_alpha   90.00
_cell.angle_beta   90.00
_cell.angle_gamma   90.00
#
_symmetry.space_group_name_H-M   'P 1'
#
loop_
_entity.id
_entity.type
_entity.pdbx_description
1 polymer ?
#
loop_
_entity_poly.entity_id
_entity_poly.type
_entity_poly.pdbx_seq_one_letter_code
_entity_poly.pdbx_strand_id
1 'polypeptide(L)'
;MTVLYLDCFSGVSGDMLLGALIDAGVPLADIRKALGSLSSDPDVIWAEQVTRTGISATKFCVKGEDPVQDGSSHKHGHSHVHAHRTLAEISGLIEQSGLTVKGKERATALFGRLADVEASIHGTSLESVHLHEVGALDSIIDIVGAVFAIESLGVDEIVSSSLNLGNGSV
;
A
#
# COMPACT_ATOMS: atom_id res chain seq x y z
N MET A 1 21.70 -9.50 -10.53
CA MET A 1 20.31 -9.71 -10.91
C MET A 1 19.60 -10.30 -9.71
N THR A 2 18.86 -9.45 -9.00
CA THR A 2 18.09 -9.79 -7.81
C THR A 2 16.62 -9.94 -8.20
N VAL A 3 16.02 -11.09 -7.92
CA VAL A 3 14.62 -11.37 -8.23
C VAL A 3 13.81 -11.42 -6.94
N LEU A 4 12.71 -10.66 -6.88
CA LEU A 4 11.70 -10.78 -5.84
C LEU A 4 10.57 -11.69 -6.37
N TYR A 5 10.46 -12.89 -5.81
CA TYR A 5 9.37 -13.82 -6.12
C TYR A 5 8.26 -13.72 -5.07
N LEU A 6 7.06 -13.35 -5.50
CA LEU A 6 5.87 -13.25 -4.67
C LEU A 6 5.02 -14.51 -4.81
N ASP A 7 4.99 -15.35 -3.77
CA ASP A 7 4.07 -16.48 -3.71
C ASP A 7 2.70 -16.05 -3.15
N CYS A 8 1.83 -15.60 -4.05
CA CYS A 8 0.52 -15.05 -3.73
C CYS A 8 -0.58 -16.12 -3.53
N PHE A 9 -0.25 -17.26 -2.91
CA PHE A 9 -1.18 -18.39 -2.76
C PHE A 9 -2.49 -18.00 -2.05
N SER A 10 -2.44 -17.01 -1.16
CA SER A 10 -3.59 -16.44 -0.45
C SER A 10 -3.92 -14.99 -0.84
N GLY A 11 -3.40 -14.53 -1.98
CA GLY A 11 -3.48 -13.12 -2.40
C GLY A 11 -2.32 -12.26 -1.92
N VAL A 12 -2.41 -10.95 -2.16
CA VAL A 12 -1.44 -9.94 -1.73
C VAL A 12 -2.16 -8.60 -1.56
N SER A 13 -2.12 -8.05 -0.36
CA SER A 13 -2.50 -6.65 -0.05
C SER A 13 -1.23 -5.83 0.25
N GLY A 14 -1.36 -4.51 0.31
CA GLY A 14 -0.21 -3.63 0.52
C GLY A 14 0.45 -3.83 1.89
N ASP A 15 -0.34 -3.98 2.95
CA ASP A 15 0.12 -4.32 4.29
C ASP A 15 0.85 -5.69 4.35
N MET A 16 0.33 -6.71 3.64
CA MET A 16 0.97 -8.01 3.51
C MET A 16 2.30 -7.92 2.77
N LEU A 17 2.35 -7.15 1.68
CA LEU A 17 3.58 -6.95 0.90
C LEU A 17 4.63 -6.21 1.74
N LEU A 18 4.25 -5.15 2.44
CA LEU A 18 5.14 -4.42 3.33
C LEU A 18 5.64 -5.28 4.50
N GLY A 19 4.76 -6.07 5.12
CA GLY A 19 5.13 -7.03 6.14
C GLY A 19 6.16 -8.03 5.64
N ALA A 20 5.94 -8.61 4.46
CA ALA A 20 6.86 -9.55 3.83
C ALA A 20 8.21 -8.90 3.47
N LEU A 21 8.22 -7.64 3.01
CA LEU A 21 9.46 -6.91 2.71
C LEU A 21 10.24 -6.54 3.98
N ILE A 22 9.55 -6.28 5.09
CA ILE A 22 10.19 -6.11 6.40
C ILE A 22 10.83 -7.42 6.85
N ASP A 23 10.12 -8.55 6.72
CA ASP A 23 10.68 -9.87 7.01
C ASP A 23 11.86 -10.22 6.08
N ALA A 24 11.87 -9.71 4.85
CA ALA A 24 12.98 -9.85 3.91
C ALA A 24 14.20 -8.96 4.24
N GLY A 25 14.12 -8.12 5.29
CA GLY A 25 15.24 -7.37 5.84
C GLY A 25 15.16 -5.85 5.68
N VAL A 26 14.03 -5.30 5.20
CA VAL A 26 13.85 -3.84 5.13
C VAL A 26 13.46 -3.28 6.50
N PRO A 27 14.26 -2.39 7.12
CA PRO A 27 13.90 -1.84 8.42
C PRO A 27 12.67 -0.94 8.35
N LEU A 28 11.70 -1.12 9.28
CA LEU A 28 10.54 -0.24 9.40
C LEU A 28 10.93 1.24 9.55
N ALA A 29 12.04 1.52 10.24
CA ALA A 29 12.55 2.87 10.42
C ALA A 29 12.92 3.55 9.08
N ASP A 30 13.42 2.79 8.12
CA ASP A 30 13.78 3.31 6.80
C ASP A 30 12.54 3.56 5.94
N ILE A 31 11.54 2.68 6.02
CA ILE A 31 10.22 2.89 5.41
C ILE A 31 9.59 4.18 5.96
N ARG A 32 9.59 4.36 7.29
CA ARG A 32 9.10 5.59 7.94
C ARG A 32 9.84 6.84 7.44
N LYS A 33 11.16 6.76 7.30
CA LYS A 33 11.95 7.88 6.76
C LYS A 33 11.58 8.19 5.31
N ALA A 34 11.35 7.16 4.49
CA ALA A 34 10.95 7.32 3.09
C ALA A 34 9.55 7.91 2.94
N LEU A 35 8.61 7.57 3.82
CA LEU A 35 7.27 8.16 3.83
C LEU A 35 7.29 9.66 4.21
N GLY A 36 8.24 10.09 5.04
CA GLY A 36 8.45 11.50 5.34
C GLY A 36 7.23 12.12 6.06
N SER A 37 6.65 13.17 5.48
CA SER A 37 5.48 13.86 6.06
C SER A 37 4.24 12.97 6.16
N LEU A 38 4.11 11.96 5.28
CA LEU A 38 3.04 10.95 5.31
C LEU A 38 3.06 10.14 6.61
N SER A 39 4.22 10.03 7.27
CA SER A 39 4.38 9.37 8.56
C SER A 39 5.00 10.26 9.62
N SER A 40 4.57 11.53 9.65
CA SER A 40 5.00 12.51 10.66
C SER A 40 4.50 12.18 12.07
N ASP A 41 3.32 11.56 12.19
CA ASP A 41 2.85 10.95 13.45
C ASP A 41 3.56 9.60 13.66
N PRO A 42 4.34 9.41 14.74
CA PRO A 42 5.07 8.16 14.98
C PRO A 42 4.16 6.94 15.11
N ASP A 43 2.90 7.15 15.49
CA ASP A 43 1.91 6.08 15.65
C ASP A 43 1.12 5.80 14.36
N VAL A 44 1.44 6.48 13.25
CA VAL A 44 0.72 6.25 11.98
C VAL A 44 1.01 4.87 11.39
N ILE A 45 2.23 4.35 11.61
CA ILE A 45 2.64 3.04 11.11
C ILE A 45 3.43 2.29 12.17
N TRP A 46 3.12 1.01 12.28
CA TRP A 46 3.88 0.06 13.09
C TRP A 46 3.94 -1.30 12.41
N ALA A 47 4.79 -2.16 12.95
CA ALA A 47 4.86 -3.56 12.54
C ALA A 47 4.81 -4.42 13.80
N GLU A 48 4.06 -5.52 13.73
CA GLU A 48 3.91 -6.46 14.83
C GLU A 48 4.10 -7.89 14.34
N GLN A 49 4.67 -8.74 15.18
CA GLN A 49 4.73 -10.18 14.90
C GLN A 49 3.35 -10.78 15.20
N VAL A 50 2.79 -11.48 14.21
CA VAL A 50 1.51 -12.18 14.33
C VAL A 50 1.70 -13.66 14.02
N THR A 51 0.83 -14.49 14.58
CA THR A 51 0.67 -15.88 14.15
C THR A 51 -0.75 -16.05 13.63
N ARG A 52 -0.90 -16.37 12.35
CA ARG A 52 -2.19 -16.64 11.70
C ARG A 52 -2.18 -18.09 11.22
N THR A 53 -3.18 -18.86 11.62
CA THR A 53 -3.32 -20.29 11.25
C THR A 53 -2.04 -21.13 11.47
N GLY A 54 -1.22 -20.77 12.46
CA GLY A 54 0.03 -21.46 12.80
C GLY A 54 1.29 -20.95 12.06
N ILE A 55 1.16 -19.92 11.22
CA ILE A 55 2.27 -19.30 10.48
C ILE A 55 2.62 -17.97 11.12
N SER A 56 3.91 -17.78 11.46
CA SER A 56 4.42 -16.50 11.96
C SER A 56 4.74 -15.56 10.80
N ALA A 57 4.37 -14.29 10.92
CA ALA A 57 4.65 -13.25 9.93
C ALA A 57 4.74 -11.87 10.59
N THR A 58 5.43 -10.93 9.93
CA THR A 58 5.26 -9.51 10.22
C THR A 58 3.95 -9.00 9.63
N LYS A 59 3.10 -8.41 10.47
CA LYS A 59 1.96 -7.58 10.03
C LYS A 59 2.38 -6.12 10.04
N PHE A 60 2.35 -5.48 8.88
CA PHE A 60 2.42 -4.03 8.78
C PHE A 60 1.03 -3.44 9.08
N CYS A 61 0.98 -2.31 9.77
CA CYS A 61 -0.27 -1.70 10.19
C CYS A 61 -0.24 -0.21 9.94
N VAL A 62 -1.34 0.33 9.40
CA VAL A 62 -1.56 1.76 9.26
C VAL A 62 -2.68 2.23 10.20
N LYS A 63 -2.47 3.35 10.89
CA LYS A 63 -3.46 3.96 11.77
C LYS A 63 -4.70 4.37 10.98
N GLY A 64 -5.86 3.87 11.41
CA GLY A 64 -7.14 4.13 10.75
C GLY A 64 -7.59 3.03 9.81
N GLU A 65 -6.75 2.02 9.56
CA GLU A 65 -7.22 0.72 9.06
C GLU A 65 -7.92 -0.01 10.20
N ASP A 66 -9.21 -0.30 10.04
CA ASP A 66 -9.89 -1.16 10.99
C ASP A 66 -9.23 -2.55 10.95
N PRO A 67 -8.78 -3.10 12.08
CA PRO A 67 -8.27 -4.46 12.10
C PRO A 67 -9.39 -5.40 11.65
N VAL A 68 -9.13 -6.19 10.60
CA VAL A 68 -9.98 -7.32 10.21
C VAL A 68 -10.07 -8.25 11.42
N GLN A 69 -11.15 -8.12 12.20
CA GLN A 69 -11.43 -8.99 13.33
C GLN A 69 -11.96 -10.32 12.79
N ASP A 70 -11.15 -11.38 12.94
CA ASP A 70 -11.62 -12.76 12.89
C ASP A 70 -12.66 -12.98 13.99
N GLY A 71 -13.94 -12.94 13.62
CA GLY A 71 -15.05 -13.46 14.42
C GLY A 71 -15.48 -12.61 15.63
N SER A 72 -16.71 -12.09 15.56
CA SER A 72 -17.53 -11.66 16.70
C SER A 72 -17.07 -10.40 17.47
N SER A 73 -17.26 -9.22 16.88
CA SER A 73 -18.00 -8.14 17.55
C SER A 73 -18.46 -7.04 16.57
N HIS A 74 -19.77 -6.89 16.42
CA HIS A 74 -20.36 -5.72 15.76
C HIS A 74 -20.17 -4.50 16.66
N LYS A 75 -19.16 -3.68 16.40
CA LYS A 75 -19.14 -2.28 16.84
C LYS A 75 -19.07 -1.37 15.61
N HIS A 76 -20.24 -1.11 15.05
CA HIS A 76 -20.46 -0.05 14.07
C HIS A 76 -20.21 1.30 14.76
N GLY A 77 -19.14 2.01 14.38
CA GLY A 77 -18.88 3.31 14.98
C GLY A 77 -17.62 4.05 14.56
N HIS A 78 -17.02 3.77 13.40
CA HIS A 78 -15.98 4.64 12.86
C HIS A 78 -16.39 5.07 11.45
N SER A 79 -16.67 6.36 11.33
CA SER A 79 -16.86 7.04 10.06
C SER A 79 -15.55 6.89 9.29
N HIS A 80 -15.50 6.02 8.29
CA HIS A 80 -14.43 6.03 7.30
C HIS A 80 -14.44 7.42 6.66
N VAL A 81 -13.56 8.30 7.11
CA VAL A 81 -13.27 9.53 6.37
C VAL A 81 -12.40 9.07 5.22
N HIS A 82 -13.04 8.50 4.18
CA HIS A 82 -12.39 8.30 2.90
C HIS A 82 -12.00 9.69 2.43
N ALA A 83 -10.74 10.06 2.62
CA ALA A 83 -10.22 11.29 2.09
C ALA A 83 -10.14 11.10 0.58
N HIS A 84 -11.12 11.61 -0.14
CA HIS A 84 -11.09 11.68 -1.59
C HIS A 84 -9.93 12.60 -1.96
N ARG A 85 -8.90 12.04 -2.59
CA ARG A 85 -7.78 12.81 -3.11
C ARG A 85 -7.76 12.75 -4.63
N THR A 86 -7.43 13.88 -5.22
CA THR A 86 -7.13 13.98 -6.64
C THR A 86 -5.74 13.41 -6.92
N LEU A 87 -5.49 13.02 -8.17
CA LEU A 87 -4.15 12.57 -8.60
C LEU A 87 -3.08 13.65 -8.36
N ALA A 88 -3.45 14.93 -8.48
CA ALA A 88 -2.55 16.06 -8.25
C ALA A 88 -2.11 16.15 -6.77
N GLU A 89 -3.04 15.99 -5.83
CA GLU A 89 -2.73 15.99 -4.39
C GLU A 89 -1.81 14.81 -4.03
N ILE A 90 -2.10 13.61 -4.54
CA ILE A 90 -1.27 12.43 -4.30
C ILE A 90 0.14 12.62 -4.89
N SER A 91 0.24 13.16 -6.10
CA SER A 91 1.54 13.46 -6.72
C SER A 91 2.33 14.46 -5.88
N GLY A 92 1.67 15.47 -5.30
CA GLY A 92 2.30 16.41 -4.37
C GLY A 92 2.82 15.76 -3.08
N LEU A 93 2.10 14.77 -2.55
CA LEU A 93 2.54 13.97 -1.40
C LEU A 93 3.75 13.10 -1.74
N ILE A 94 3.74 12.44 -2.89
CA ILE A 94 4.88 11.63 -3.38
C ILE A 94 6.11 12.52 -3.58
N GLU A 95 5.95 13.73 -4.11
CA GLU A 95 7.06 14.66 -4.31
C GLU A 95 7.70 15.12 -2.98
N GLN A 96 6.91 15.18 -1.91
CA GLN A 96 7.39 15.53 -0.57
C GLN A 96 7.94 14.32 0.20
N SER A 97 7.82 13.11 -0.33
CA SER A 97 8.37 11.90 0.28
C SER A 97 9.90 11.85 0.19
N GLY A 98 10.50 10.98 0.99
CA GLY A 98 11.94 10.66 0.99
C GLY A 98 12.36 9.66 -0.09
N LEU A 99 11.50 9.35 -1.07
CA LEU A 99 11.82 8.47 -2.19
C LEU A 99 12.93 9.05 -3.07
N THR A 100 13.65 8.16 -3.76
CA THR A 100 14.56 8.55 -4.85
C THR A 100 13.78 9.17 -6.01
N VAL A 101 14.46 9.89 -6.92
CA VAL A 101 13.81 10.43 -8.14
C VAL A 101 13.10 9.32 -8.92
N LYS A 102 13.75 8.16 -9.10
CA LYS A 102 13.16 7.00 -9.77
C LYS A 102 11.99 6.41 -8.98
N GLY A 103 12.09 6.38 -7.65
CA GLY A 103 11.01 5.92 -6.78
C GLY A 103 9.78 6.81 -6.90
N LYS A 104 9.96 8.14 -6.92
CA LYS A 104 8.87 9.10 -7.13
C LYS A 104 8.20 8.89 -8.49
N GLU A 105 9.00 8.82 -9.56
CA GLU A 105 8.49 8.53 -10.92
C GLU A 105 7.68 7.24 -10.95
N ARG A 106 8.16 6.19 -10.28
CA ARG A 106 7.48 4.89 -10.21
C ARG A 106 6.18 4.97 -9.42
N ALA A 107 6.18 5.59 -8.24
CA ALA A 107 4.98 5.75 -7.43
C ALA A 107 3.91 6.59 -8.16
N THR A 108 4.29 7.71 -8.78
CA THR A 108 3.38 8.53 -9.59
C THR A 108 2.81 7.75 -10.76
N ALA A 109 3.62 6.93 -11.45
CA ALA A 109 3.14 6.09 -12.55
C ALA A 109 2.15 5.01 -12.08
N LEU A 110 2.34 4.43 -10.89
CA LEU A 110 1.39 3.47 -10.30
C LEU A 110 0.05 4.14 -10.01
N PHE A 111 0.06 5.32 -9.38
CA PHE A 111 -1.17 6.08 -9.14
C PHE A 111 -1.86 6.57 -10.42
N GLY A 112 -1.08 6.96 -11.44
CA GLY A 112 -1.63 7.31 -12.75
C GLY A 112 -2.45 6.16 -13.36
N ARG A 113 -1.93 4.93 -13.30
CA ARG A 113 -2.65 3.74 -13.77
C ARG A 113 -3.93 3.47 -12.99
N LEU A 114 -3.90 3.65 -11.66
CA LEU A 114 -5.09 3.50 -10.82
C LEU A 114 -6.14 4.57 -11.17
N ALA A 115 -5.70 5.82 -11.34
CA ALA A 115 -6.57 6.93 -11.70
C ALA A 115 -7.18 6.79 -13.10
N ASP A 116 -6.45 6.23 -14.07
CA ASP A 116 -6.98 5.92 -15.41
C ASP A 116 -8.14 4.91 -15.32
N VAL A 117 -7.99 3.87 -14.51
CA VAL A 117 -9.03 2.84 -14.31
C VAL A 117 -10.23 3.42 -13.57
N GLU A 118 -10.00 4.15 -12.49
CA GLU A 118 -11.05 4.82 -11.71
C GLU A 118 -11.85 5.79 -12.61
N ALA A 119 -11.17 6.61 -13.41
CA ALA A 119 -11.81 7.55 -14.34
C ALA A 119 -12.69 6.82 -15.37
N SER A 120 -12.22 5.67 -15.87
CA SER A 120 -13.00 4.84 -16.79
C SER A 120 -14.24 4.24 -16.13
N ILE A 121 -14.16 3.78 -14.89
CA ILE A 121 -15.30 3.19 -14.15
C ILE A 121 -16.34 4.26 -13.84
N HIS A 122 -15.90 5.47 -13.50
CA HIS A 122 -16.78 6.58 -13.12
C HIS A 122 -17.20 7.50 -14.27
N GLY A 123 -16.65 7.30 -15.48
CA GLY A 123 -16.95 8.12 -16.66
C GLY A 123 -16.48 9.58 -16.52
N THR A 124 -15.38 9.81 -15.81
CA THR A 124 -14.79 11.14 -15.57
C THR A 124 -13.46 11.30 -16.33
N SER A 125 -12.86 12.49 -16.29
CA SER A 125 -11.51 12.71 -16.80
C SER A 125 -10.46 12.42 -15.73
N LEU A 126 -9.23 12.09 -16.15
CA LEU A 126 -8.10 11.91 -15.23
C LEU A 126 -7.83 13.13 -14.32
N GLU A 127 -8.13 14.33 -14.81
CA GLU A 127 -7.95 15.59 -14.07
C GLU A 127 -9.02 15.81 -13.00
N SER A 128 -10.20 15.22 -13.17
CA SER A 128 -11.37 15.40 -12.29
C SER A 128 -11.69 14.17 -11.45
N VAL A 129 -11.00 13.05 -11.68
CA VAL A 129 -11.19 11.82 -10.92
C VAL A 129 -10.72 12.02 -9.48
N HIS A 130 -11.57 11.60 -8.57
CA HIS A 130 -11.25 11.49 -7.16
C HIS A 130 -11.11 10.01 -6.87
N LEU A 131 -9.98 9.61 -6.30
CA LEU A 131 -9.72 8.21 -5.96
C LEU A 131 -10.46 7.89 -4.66
N HIS A 132 -11.49 7.06 -4.75
CA HIS A 132 -12.38 6.77 -3.61
C HIS A 132 -11.76 5.73 -2.66
N GLU A 133 -11.30 4.63 -3.24
CA GLU A 133 -10.72 3.51 -2.48
C GLU A 133 -9.21 3.69 -2.34
N VAL A 134 -8.53 4.01 -3.45
CA VAL A 134 -7.07 4.11 -3.49
C VAL A 134 -6.52 5.51 -3.16
N GLY A 135 -7.39 6.49 -2.92
CA GLY A 135 -6.98 7.85 -2.51
C GLY A 135 -6.75 7.98 -1.00
N ALA A 136 -7.07 6.94 -0.25
CA ALA A 136 -6.95 6.88 1.20
C ALA A 136 -5.47 6.81 1.65
N LEU A 137 -5.22 7.13 2.93
CA LEU A 137 -3.85 7.28 3.44
C LEU A 137 -3.09 5.93 3.45
N ASP A 138 -3.77 4.84 3.78
CA ASP A 138 -3.31 3.46 3.72
C ASP A 138 -2.73 3.11 2.34
N SER A 139 -3.52 3.28 1.28
CA SER A 139 -3.11 3.01 -0.10
C SER A 139 -1.90 3.83 -0.54
N ILE A 140 -1.78 5.08 -0.09
CA ILE A 140 -0.59 5.92 -0.34
C ILE A 140 0.62 5.40 0.40
N ILE A 141 0.47 5.04 1.68
CA ILE A 141 1.55 4.47 2.49
C ILE A 141 2.02 3.14 1.89
N ASP A 142 1.09 2.29 1.45
CA ASP A 142 1.38 0.99 0.84
C ASP A 142 2.21 1.14 -0.43
N ILE A 143 1.78 1.97 -1.38
CA ILE A 143 2.49 2.16 -2.65
C ILE A 143 3.84 2.81 -2.43
N VAL A 144 3.91 3.91 -1.66
CA VAL A 144 5.17 4.63 -1.41
C VAL A 144 6.15 3.75 -0.63
N GLY A 145 5.66 3.07 0.40
CA GLY A 145 6.45 2.15 1.23
C GLY A 145 6.97 0.96 0.41
N ALA A 146 6.12 0.33 -0.41
CA ALA A 146 6.52 -0.82 -1.22
C ALA A 146 7.55 -0.42 -2.28
N VAL A 147 7.36 0.72 -2.96
CA VAL A 147 8.35 1.25 -3.91
C VAL A 147 9.69 1.47 -3.23
N PHE A 148 9.71 2.10 -2.05
CA PHE A 148 10.94 2.28 -1.27
C PHE A 148 11.59 0.94 -0.92
N ALA A 149 10.81 0.02 -0.34
CA ALA A 149 11.32 -1.24 0.17
C ALA A 149 11.91 -2.13 -0.95
N ILE A 150 11.22 -2.21 -2.09
CA ILE A 150 11.68 -2.95 -3.28
C ILE A 150 12.98 -2.33 -3.84
N GLU A 151 13.06 -1.00 -3.91
CA GLU A 151 14.30 -0.32 -4.34
C GLU A 151 15.45 -0.54 -3.34
N SER A 152 15.18 -0.49 -2.04
CA SER A 152 16.16 -0.68 -0.97
C SER A 152 16.79 -2.08 -0.99
N LEU A 153 15.98 -3.10 -1.34
CA LEU A 153 16.45 -4.47 -1.53
C LEU A 153 17.26 -4.66 -2.83
N GLY A 154 17.34 -3.64 -3.70
CA GLY A 154 18.04 -3.72 -4.98
C GLY A 154 17.42 -4.75 -5.93
N VAL A 155 16.09 -4.86 -5.92
CA VAL A 155 15.35 -5.78 -6.78
C VAL A 155 15.39 -5.30 -8.23
N ASP A 156 15.86 -6.18 -9.12
CA ASP A 156 15.92 -5.93 -10.57
C ASP A 156 14.64 -6.42 -11.27
N GLU A 157 14.04 -7.49 -10.78
CA GLU A 157 12.87 -8.16 -11.38
C GLU A 157 11.89 -8.64 -10.32
N ILE A 158 10.60 -8.45 -10.56
CA ILE A 158 9.51 -8.95 -9.71
C ILE A 158 8.73 -9.99 -10.49
N VAL A 159 8.59 -11.18 -9.92
CA VAL A 159 7.79 -12.29 -10.47
C VAL A 159 6.77 -12.70 -9.42
N SER A 160 5.56 -13.05 -9.82
CA SER A 160 4.56 -13.59 -8.90
C SER A 160 4.05 -14.95 -9.36
N SER A 161 3.56 -15.75 -8.42
CA SER A 161 2.64 -16.84 -8.75
C SER A 161 1.31 -16.30 -9.29
N SER A 162 0.44 -17.19 -9.78
CA SER A 162 -0.88 -16.81 -10.26
C SER A 162 -1.69 -16.13 -9.15
N LEU A 163 -2.33 -14.99 -9.48
CA LEU A 163 -3.20 -14.29 -8.55
C LEU A 163 -4.60 -14.90 -8.55
N ASN A 164 -5.12 -15.20 -7.36
CA ASN A 164 -6.49 -15.66 -7.17
C ASN A 164 -7.45 -14.46 -7.21
N LEU A 165 -7.89 -14.06 -8.40
CA LEU A 165 -8.74 -12.88 -8.61
C LEU A 165 -10.22 -13.07 -8.18
N GLY A 166 -10.57 -14.25 -7.67
CA GLY A 166 -11.97 -14.63 -7.41
C GLY A 166 -12.82 -14.74 -8.69
N ASN A 167 -14.08 -15.13 -8.54
CA ASN A 167 -15.08 -15.02 -9.59
C ASN A 167 -16.40 -14.55 -8.97
N GLY A 168 -17.19 -13.78 -9.73
CA GLY A 168 -18.48 -13.25 -9.30
C GLY A 168 -19.24 -12.66 -10.49
N SER A 169 -20.57 -12.64 -10.42
CA SER A 169 -21.44 -12.01 -11.40
C SER A 169 -22.33 -10.98 -10.69
N VAL A 170 -22.59 -9.85 -11.36
CA VAL A 170 -23.53 -8.82 -10.92
C VAL A 170 -24.93 -9.15 -11.41
#